data_AF-A0A377IXA9-F1
#
_entry.id   AF-A0A377IXA9-F1
#
_cell.length_a   1.000
_cell.length_b   1.000
_cell.length_c   1.000
_cell.angle_alpha   90.00
_cell.angle_beta   90.00
_cell.angle_gamma   90.00
#
_symmetry.space_group_name_H-M   'P 1'
#
loop_
_entity.id
_entity.type
_entity.pdbx_description
1 polymer ?
#
loop_
_entity_poly.entity_id
_entity_poly.type
_entity_poly.pdbx_seq_one_letter_code
_entity_poly.pdbx_strand_id
1 'polypeptide(L)'
;MEVNQQQRLIEVVSYDANWPMQFEQEAERIKKALGSNCIEIHHIGSTSVPGLAAKPIIDMIPVVLELSKVDSANAAMKALGYEAKGEYGIPFRRYFQKGDNQRTHHAHIFEFGNPEIERHLKFRDWMRANPEDRVAYARLKQELAHQHPYDITAYCVGKEDFIAAIDRKAGFNGLRVVKALTPREWDKVRHFRQFYFFDKAGLSDPYTWTFEHEAHVHFVLSQGSDIIGYAHLQLWPHKRAALRIIVIDEEKRNHQYGGQFLALCEKWLKTQGYQSLHVESSPDALRFYRNNDYIDMPFDDPDGYEGDARDTAVGKIL
;
A
#
# COMPACT_ATOMS: atom_id res chain seq x y z
N MET A 1 -11.87 -6.05 -23.91
CA MET A 1 -12.70 -4.87 -24.24
C MET A 1 -12.09 -3.69 -23.51
N GLU A 2 -11.34 -2.86 -24.24
CA GLU A 2 -10.71 -1.67 -23.70
C GLU A 2 -11.79 -0.66 -23.31
N VAL A 3 -11.91 -0.40 -22.01
CA VAL A 3 -12.63 0.80 -21.55
C VAL A 3 -11.76 1.97 -21.97
N ASN A 4 -12.22 2.71 -22.97
CA ASN A 4 -11.62 3.95 -23.43
C ASN A 4 -11.63 4.96 -22.25
N GLN A 5 -10.62 4.91 -21.39
CA GLN A 5 -10.43 5.89 -20.33
C GLN A 5 -10.10 7.21 -21.01
N GLN A 6 -11.08 8.10 -21.12
CA GLN A 6 -10.84 9.48 -21.54
C GLN A 6 -9.63 10.03 -20.77
N GLN A 7 -8.57 10.39 -21.49
CA GLN A 7 -7.37 10.96 -20.93
C GLN A 7 -7.70 12.25 -20.18
N ARG A 8 -7.49 12.25 -18.86
CA ARG A 8 -7.75 13.40 -18.00
C ARG A 8 -6.51 14.28 -17.92
N LEU A 9 -6.65 15.56 -18.25
CA LEU A 9 -5.62 16.56 -18.03
C LEU A 9 -5.24 16.66 -16.55
N ILE A 10 -3.93 16.61 -16.28
CA ILE A 10 -3.37 16.84 -14.95
C ILE A 10 -3.14 18.34 -14.79
N GLU A 11 -4.05 19.00 -14.10
CA GLU A 11 -3.95 20.43 -13.82
C GLU A 11 -3.52 20.68 -12.37
N VAL A 12 -2.48 21.50 -12.19
CA VAL A 12 -2.02 21.97 -10.89
C VAL A 12 -2.33 23.45 -10.80
N VAL A 13 -3.29 23.80 -9.94
CA VAL A 13 -3.76 25.18 -9.75
C VAL A 13 -3.15 25.80 -8.51
N SER A 14 -3.18 27.13 -8.44
CA SER A 14 -2.86 27.88 -7.22
C SER A 14 -3.74 27.45 -6.05
N TYR A 15 -3.23 27.64 -4.83
CA TYR A 15 -3.99 27.30 -3.63
C TYR A 15 -5.32 28.04 -3.57
N ASP A 16 -6.41 27.31 -3.35
CA ASP A 16 -7.75 27.87 -3.12
C ASP A 16 -8.05 27.92 -1.62
N ALA A 17 -8.34 29.12 -1.12
CA ALA A 17 -8.70 29.34 0.29
C ALA A 17 -10.01 28.65 0.70
N ASN A 18 -10.81 28.19 -0.26
CA ASN A 18 -12.05 27.45 0.00
C ASN A 18 -11.83 25.95 0.23
N TRP A 19 -10.65 25.38 -0.05
CA TRP A 19 -10.40 23.94 0.14
C TRP A 19 -10.64 23.45 1.57
N PRO A 20 -10.26 24.17 2.65
CA PRO A 20 -10.61 23.79 4.02
C PRO A 20 -12.12 23.69 4.25
N MET A 21 -12.90 24.66 3.74
CA MET A 21 -14.37 24.63 3.85
C MET A 21 -14.97 23.46 3.06
N GLN A 22 -14.47 23.19 1.84
CA GLN A 22 -14.91 22.04 1.05
C GLN A 22 -14.62 20.71 1.77
N PHE A 23 -13.45 20.62 2.42
CA PHE A 23 -13.11 19.49 3.28
C PHE A 23 -14.10 19.33 4.44
N GLU A 24 -14.37 20.39 5.21
CA GLU A 24 -15.26 20.32 6.37
C GLU A 24 -16.66 19.84 5.97
N GLN A 25 -17.22 20.41 4.90
CA GLN A 25 -18.54 20.03 4.38
C GLN A 25 -18.59 18.55 3.95
N GLU A 26 -17.58 18.06 3.25
CA GLU A 26 -17.56 16.67 2.79
C GLU A 26 -17.24 15.69 3.93
N ALA A 27 -16.38 16.08 4.87
CA ALA A 27 -16.07 15.29 6.06
C ALA A 27 -17.34 15.03 6.90
N GLU A 28 -18.21 16.03 7.10
CA GLU A 28 -19.48 15.81 7.80
C GLU A 28 -20.38 14.78 7.11
N ARG A 29 -20.42 14.80 5.77
CA ARG A 29 -21.21 13.84 4.98
C ARG A 29 -20.65 12.43 5.10
N ILE A 30 -19.34 12.27 4.97
CA ILE A 30 -18.66 10.98 5.14
C ILE A 30 -18.85 10.46 6.57
N LYS A 31 -18.70 11.32 7.59
CA LYS A 31 -18.89 10.92 8.99
C LYS A 31 -20.30 10.38 9.24
N LYS A 32 -21.32 11.02 8.67
CA LYS A 32 -22.72 10.52 8.72
C LYS A 32 -22.88 9.18 8.00
N ALA A 33 -22.26 9.00 6.84
CA ALA A 33 -22.34 7.75 6.07
C ALA A 33 -21.64 6.57 6.76
N LEU A 34 -20.51 6.83 7.43
CA LEU A 34 -19.75 5.81 8.19
C LEU A 34 -20.31 5.57 9.60
N GLY A 35 -21.19 6.44 10.09
CA GLY A 35 -21.85 6.33 11.39
C GLY A 35 -20.85 6.32 12.56
N SER A 36 -21.19 5.59 13.63
CA SER A 36 -20.38 5.50 14.85
C SER A 36 -19.04 4.80 14.65
N ASN A 37 -18.82 4.15 13.50
CA ASN A 37 -17.53 3.54 13.19
C ASN A 37 -16.45 4.58 12.88
N CYS A 38 -16.83 5.80 12.42
CA CYS A 38 -15.89 6.87 12.10
C CYS A 38 -15.63 7.78 13.31
N ILE A 39 -14.39 7.76 13.79
CA ILE A 39 -13.95 8.48 14.99
C ILE A 39 -13.67 9.94 14.62
N GLU A 40 -12.85 10.13 13.60
CA GLU A 40 -12.36 11.42 13.13
C GLU A 40 -12.05 11.36 11.62
N ILE A 41 -11.92 12.53 11.00
CA ILE A 41 -11.53 12.65 9.60
C ILE A 41 -10.48 13.74 9.48
N HIS A 42 -9.35 13.43 8.86
CA HIS A 42 -8.25 14.37 8.65
C HIS A 42 -8.22 14.88 7.22
N HIS A 43 -8.08 16.20 7.05
CA HIS A 43 -7.70 16.78 5.76
C HIS A 43 -6.22 16.52 5.54
N ILE A 44 -5.88 15.86 4.43
CA ILE A 44 -4.51 15.51 4.06
C ILE A 44 -4.23 15.95 2.61
N GLY A 45 -3.06 15.55 2.09
CA GLY A 45 -2.67 15.88 0.73
C GLY A 45 -2.39 17.38 0.56
N SER A 46 -2.16 17.78 -0.69
CA SER A 46 -1.68 19.14 -0.97
C SER A 46 -2.72 20.22 -0.68
N THR A 47 -4.02 19.91 -0.82
CA THR A 47 -5.11 20.88 -0.57
C THR A 47 -5.28 21.22 0.91
N SER A 48 -4.68 20.44 1.81
CA SER A 48 -4.64 20.72 3.25
C SER A 48 -3.51 21.67 3.68
N VAL A 49 -2.65 22.09 2.75
CA VAL A 49 -1.48 22.94 3.04
C VAL A 49 -1.70 24.34 2.47
N PRO A 50 -1.96 25.36 3.30
CA PRO A 50 -2.13 26.74 2.84
C PRO A 50 -0.98 27.21 1.96
N GLY A 51 -1.32 27.81 0.81
CA GLY A 51 -0.36 28.33 -0.16
C GLY A 51 0.33 27.29 -1.06
N LEU A 52 0.03 25.99 -0.93
CA LEU A 52 0.58 24.95 -1.80
C LEU A 52 -0.30 24.75 -3.04
N ALA A 53 0.26 25.00 -4.23
CA ALA A 53 -0.40 24.68 -5.50
C ALA A 53 -0.70 23.18 -5.60
N ALA A 54 -1.86 22.78 -6.11
CA ALA A 54 -2.30 21.39 -6.09
C ALA A 54 -3.25 21.06 -7.23
N LYS A 55 -3.45 19.76 -7.48
CA LYS A 55 -4.65 19.32 -8.18
C LYS A 55 -5.86 19.66 -7.30
N PRO A 56 -6.98 20.16 -7.85
CA PRO A 56 -8.16 20.55 -7.07
C PRO A 56 -8.95 19.30 -6.63
N ILE A 57 -8.32 18.49 -5.78
CA ILE A 57 -8.87 17.25 -5.22
C ILE A 57 -8.67 17.28 -3.71
N ILE A 58 -9.76 17.14 -2.97
CA ILE A 58 -9.74 17.06 -1.51
C ILE A 58 -9.40 15.62 -1.12
N ASP A 59 -8.21 15.40 -0.56
CA ASP A 59 -7.78 14.12 -0.01
C ASP A 59 -8.08 14.08 1.50
N MET A 60 -8.71 12.99 1.96
CA MET A 60 -9.15 12.83 3.35
C MET A 60 -8.75 11.47 3.90
N ILE A 61 -8.50 11.41 5.20
CA ILE A 61 -8.40 10.16 5.95
C ILE A 61 -9.52 10.10 6.99
N PRO A 62 -10.62 9.39 6.69
CA PRO A 62 -11.52 8.91 7.74
C PRO A 62 -10.84 7.81 8.55
N VAL A 63 -10.74 8.01 9.87
CA VAL A 63 -10.23 7.02 10.82
C VAL A 63 -11.39 6.26 11.41
N VAL A 64 -11.34 4.93 11.33
CA VAL A 64 -12.41 4.04 11.80
C VAL A 64 -11.97 3.11 12.92
N LEU A 65 -12.91 2.66 13.76
CA LEU A 65 -12.65 1.66 14.79
C LEU A 65 -12.38 0.27 14.19
N GLU A 66 -13.18 -0.12 13.20
CA GLU A 66 -13.08 -1.43 12.56
C GLU A 66 -13.17 -1.26 11.04
N LEU A 67 -12.11 -1.64 10.32
CA LEU A 67 -12.06 -1.52 8.86
C LEU A 67 -13.09 -2.41 8.17
N SER A 68 -13.35 -3.60 8.73
CA SER A 68 -14.31 -4.58 8.19
C SER A 68 -15.74 -4.06 8.11
N LYS A 69 -16.11 -3.08 8.96
CA LYS A 69 -17.44 -2.45 8.96
C LYS A 69 -17.63 -1.40 7.86
N VAL A 70 -16.54 -0.93 7.25
CA VAL A 70 -16.61 0.10 6.19
C VAL A 70 -17.36 -0.40 4.96
N ASP A 71 -17.25 -1.70 4.64
CA ASP A 71 -17.91 -2.27 3.46
C ASP A 71 -19.44 -2.21 3.57
N SER A 72 -19.99 -2.21 4.79
CA SER A 72 -21.43 -2.01 5.03
C SER A 72 -21.89 -0.58 4.71
N ALA A 73 -20.97 0.40 4.69
CA ALA A 73 -21.26 1.78 4.33
C ALA A 73 -21.14 2.06 2.82
N ASN A 74 -20.79 1.07 1.99
CA ASN A 74 -20.61 1.25 0.55
C ASN A 74 -21.84 1.88 -0.13
N ALA A 75 -23.05 1.46 0.24
CA ALA A 75 -24.28 2.02 -0.32
C ALA A 75 -24.49 3.48 0.08
N ALA A 76 -24.21 3.84 1.34
CA ALA A 76 -24.30 5.21 1.83
C ALA A 76 -23.23 6.11 1.16
N MET A 77 -22.00 5.63 1.04
CA MET A 77 -20.93 6.34 0.31
C MET A 77 -21.29 6.53 -1.17
N LYS A 78 -21.88 5.52 -1.81
CA LYS A 78 -22.38 5.63 -3.19
C LYS A 78 -23.46 6.69 -3.34
N ALA A 79 -24.38 6.80 -2.39
CA ALA A 79 -25.39 7.86 -2.37
C ALA A 79 -24.79 9.28 -2.27
N LEU A 80 -23.56 9.41 -1.75
CA LEU A 80 -22.80 10.66 -1.74
C LEU A 80 -22.01 10.92 -3.04
N GLY A 81 -22.04 9.98 -3.99
CA GLY A 81 -21.32 10.03 -5.26
C GLY A 81 -19.94 9.39 -5.23
N TYR A 82 -19.62 8.58 -4.21
CA TYR A 82 -18.36 7.83 -4.16
C TYR A 82 -18.45 6.47 -4.84
N GLU A 83 -17.38 6.10 -5.53
CA GLU A 83 -17.10 4.76 -6.01
C GLU A 83 -16.11 4.06 -5.06
N ALA A 84 -16.46 2.87 -4.58
CA ALA A 84 -15.59 2.04 -3.76
C ALA A 84 -14.54 1.33 -4.63
N LYS A 85 -13.26 1.47 -4.27
CA LYS A 85 -12.11 0.88 -4.99
C LYS A 85 -11.40 -0.22 -4.20
N GLY A 86 -11.93 -0.60 -3.04
CA GLY A 86 -11.30 -1.56 -2.13
C GLY A 86 -9.96 -1.04 -1.60
N GLU A 87 -8.96 -1.91 -1.51
CA GLU A 87 -7.61 -1.52 -1.05
C GLU A 87 -6.84 -0.67 -2.07
N TYR A 88 -7.11 -0.90 -3.36
CA TYR A 88 -6.49 -0.19 -4.48
C TYR A 88 -4.95 -0.10 -4.37
N GLY A 89 -4.31 -1.22 -4.01
CA GLY A 89 -2.85 -1.36 -3.91
C GLY A 89 -2.23 -1.18 -2.52
N ILE A 90 -2.98 -0.66 -1.54
CA ILE A 90 -2.50 -0.47 -0.17
C ILE A 90 -3.29 -1.42 0.75
N PRO A 91 -2.66 -2.48 1.29
CA PRO A 91 -3.27 -3.36 2.28
C PRO A 91 -3.91 -2.60 3.43
N PHE A 92 -5.06 -3.09 3.90
CA PHE A 92 -5.78 -2.50 5.04
C PHE A 92 -6.28 -1.06 4.80
N ARG A 93 -6.53 -0.71 3.54
CA ARG A 93 -7.24 0.51 3.14
C ARG A 93 -8.65 0.19 2.63
N ARG A 94 -9.57 1.13 2.79
CA ARG A 94 -10.73 1.26 1.90
C ARG A 94 -10.69 2.60 1.21
N TYR A 95 -10.60 2.58 -0.12
CA TYR A 95 -10.43 3.76 -0.93
C TYR A 95 -11.71 4.10 -1.67
N PHE A 96 -12.12 5.36 -1.59
CA PHE A 96 -13.29 5.88 -2.26
C PHE A 96 -12.92 7.09 -3.13
N GLN A 97 -13.43 7.12 -4.37
CA GLN A 97 -13.23 8.22 -5.32
C GLN A 97 -14.57 8.86 -5.68
N LYS A 98 -14.62 10.19 -5.80
CA LYS A 98 -15.83 10.92 -6.21
C LYS A 98 -15.53 11.87 -7.36
N GLY A 99 -16.49 11.99 -8.29
CA GLY A 99 -16.43 12.91 -9.44
C GLY A 99 -16.00 12.27 -10.76
N ASP A 100 -15.98 10.94 -10.87
CA ASP A 100 -15.68 10.19 -12.10
C ASP A 100 -14.41 10.71 -12.82
N ASN A 101 -14.54 11.12 -14.10
CA ASN A 101 -13.45 11.67 -14.90
C ASN A 101 -12.95 13.03 -14.36
N GLN A 102 -13.77 13.78 -13.62
CA GLN A 102 -13.40 15.01 -12.93
C GLN A 102 -13.32 14.78 -11.42
N ARG A 103 -12.46 13.83 -10.98
CA ARG A 103 -12.29 13.54 -9.55
C ARG A 103 -12.13 14.82 -8.73
N THR A 104 -12.94 14.93 -7.69
CA THR A 104 -13.00 16.07 -6.75
C THR A 104 -12.60 15.68 -5.34
N HIS A 105 -12.87 14.43 -4.93
CA HIS A 105 -12.57 13.97 -3.57
C HIS A 105 -12.02 12.55 -3.57
N HIS A 106 -11.13 12.31 -2.62
CA HIS A 106 -10.58 11.01 -2.27
C HIS A 106 -10.74 10.78 -0.77
N ALA A 107 -11.30 9.63 -0.39
CA ALA A 107 -11.32 9.18 1.00
C ALA A 107 -10.48 7.92 1.14
N HIS A 108 -9.40 8.02 1.91
CA HIS A 108 -8.48 6.94 2.25
C HIS A 108 -8.80 6.47 3.67
N ILE A 109 -9.68 5.49 3.79
CA ILE A 109 -10.18 5.03 5.09
C ILE A 109 -9.22 4.01 5.67
N PHE A 110 -8.81 4.24 6.92
CA PHE A 110 -7.90 3.39 7.68
C PHE A 110 -8.43 3.11 9.08
N GLU A 111 -8.11 1.92 9.59
CA GLU A 111 -8.34 1.56 10.99
C GLU A 111 -7.45 2.40 11.93
N PHE A 112 -7.95 2.71 13.12
CA PHE A 112 -7.19 3.40 14.16
C PHE A 112 -5.85 2.69 14.41
N GLY A 113 -4.77 3.48 14.52
CA GLY A 113 -3.40 2.97 14.69
C GLY A 113 -2.71 2.54 13.40
N ASN A 114 -3.35 2.63 12.23
CA ASN A 114 -2.68 2.36 10.96
C ASN A 114 -1.58 3.43 10.69
N PRO A 115 -0.35 3.03 10.34
CA PRO A 115 0.79 3.93 10.16
C PRO A 115 0.66 4.89 8.97
N GLU A 116 -0.23 4.62 7.99
CA GLU A 116 -0.53 5.56 6.92
C GLU A 116 -1.15 6.86 7.45
N ILE A 117 -1.92 6.78 8.55
CA ILE A 117 -2.52 7.96 9.20
C ILE A 117 -1.41 8.90 9.66
N GLU A 118 -0.47 8.39 10.48
CA GLU A 118 0.65 9.17 11.00
C GLU A 118 1.52 9.72 9.86
N ARG A 119 1.84 8.90 8.85
CA ARG A 119 2.63 9.30 7.69
C ARG A 119 2.04 10.52 6.99
N HIS A 120 0.75 10.47 6.66
CA HIS A 120 0.09 11.56 5.94
C HIS A 120 -0.04 12.83 6.79
N LEU A 121 -0.29 12.70 8.09
CA LEU A 121 -0.33 13.83 9.02
C LEU A 121 1.04 14.50 9.15
N LYS A 122 2.10 13.71 9.37
CA LYS A 122 3.49 14.20 9.43
C LYS A 122 3.90 14.92 8.15
N PHE A 123 3.58 14.36 6.99
CA PHE A 123 3.85 15.02 5.70
C PHE A 123 3.12 16.36 5.61
N ARG A 124 1.81 16.40 5.90
CA ARG A 124 1.03 17.65 5.87
C ARG A 124 1.63 18.71 6.79
N ASP A 125 1.89 18.33 8.04
CA ASP A 125 2.31 19.27 9.07
C ASP A 125 3.75 19.77 8.80
N TRP A 126 4.62 18.93 8.26
CA TRP A 126 5.92 19.36 7.72
C TRP A 126 5.76 20.41 6.64
N MET A 127 4.91 20.16 5.65
CA MET A 127 4.70 21.07 4.52
C MET A 127 4.04 22.39 4.91
N ARG A 128 3.30 22.43 6.04
CA ARG A 128 2.78 23.66 6.63
C ARG A 128 3.87 24.47 7.32
N ALA A 129 4.80 23.80 8.02
CA ALA A 129 5.84 24.43 8.80
C ALA A 129 7.11 24.80 8.00
N ASN A 130 7.30 24.25 6.80
CA ASN A 130 8.54 24.39 6.02
C ASN A 130 8.27 25.02 4.63
N PRO A 131 8.28 26.36 4.51
CA PRO A 131 7.96 27.07 3.27
C PRO A 131 8.85 26.71 2.08
N GLU A 132 10.14 26.45 2.30
CA GLU A 132 11.09 26.11 1.23
C GLU A 132 10.74 24.78 0.57
N ASP A 133 10.51 23.73 1.37
CA ASP A 133 10.05 22.43 0.87
C ASP A 133 8.67 22.55 0.21
N ARG A 134 7.77 23.40 0.74
CA ARG A 134 6.47 23.70 0.12
C ARG A 134 6.60 24.30 -1.28
N VAL A 135 7.49 25.28 -1.46
CA VAL A 135 7.76 25.90 -2.77
C VAL A 135 8.39 24.89 -3.72
N ALA A 136 9.38 24.12 -3.26
CA ALA A 136 10.02 23.07 -4.05
C ALA A 136 9.00 22.03 -4.54
N TYR A 137 8.08 21.60 -3.68
CA TYR A 137 7.04 20.64 -4.04
C TYR A 137 6.01 21.20 -5.02
N ALA A 138 5.64 22.48 -4.88
CA ALA A 138 4.77 23.16 -5.83
C ALA A 138 5.38 23.15 -7.23
N ARG A 139 6.66 23.57 -7.33
CA ARG A 139 7.42 23.61 -8.57
C ARG A 139 7.52 22.24 -9.22
N LEU A 140 7.92 21.21 -8.45
CA LEU A 140 8.01 19.83 -8.94
C LEU A 140 6.69 19.36 -9.55
N LYS A 141 5.56 19.62 -8.87
CA LYS A 141 4.24 19.22 -9.36
C LYS A 141 3.85 19.94 -10.65
N GLN A 142 4.18 21.22 -10.77
CA GLN A 142 3.92 21.98 -12.00
C GLN A 142 4.76 21.43 -13.16
N GLU A 143 6.06 21.22 -12.95
CA GLU A 143 6.96 20.64 -13.94
C GLU A 143 6.48 19.25 -14.41
N LEU A 144 6.11 18.36 -13.48
CA LEU A 144 5.58 17.04 -13.81
C LEU A 144 4.22 17.10 -14.53
N ALA A 145 3.34 18.03 -14.15
CA ALA A 145 2.06 18.20 -14.85
C ALA A 145 2.27 18.70 -16.29
N HIS A 146 3.28 19.55 -16.52
CA HIS A 146 3.65 19.99 -17.87
C HIS A 146 4.32 18.87 -18.69
N GLN A 147 5.18 18.05 -18.09
CA GLN A 147 5.86 16.94 -18.76
C GLN A 147 4.93 15.76 -19.06
N HIS A 148 3.96 15.51 -18.17
CA HIS A 148 3.07 14.35 -18.22
C HIS A 148 1.59 14.74 -18.13
N PRO A 149 1.08 15.58 -19.05
CA PRO A 149 -0.26 16.19 -18.91
C PRO A 149 -1.40 15.17 -18.90
N TYR A 150 -1.21 13.97 -19.43
CA TYR A 150 -2.22 12.91 -19.50
C TYR A 150 -1.79 11.58 -18.87
N ASP A 151 -0.60 11.52 -18.27
CA ASP A 151 -0.05 10.33 -17.65
C ASP A 151 0.00 10.49 -16.13
N ILE A 152 -1.08 10.05 -15.48
CA ILE A 152 -1.21 10.13 -14.02
C ILE A 152 -0.18 9.26 -13.31
N THR A 153 0.27 8.17 -13.94
CA THR A 153 1.25 7.26 -13.38
C THR A 153 2.61 7.94 -13.34
N ALA A 154 3.09 8.47 -14.47
CA ALA A 154 4.35 9.21 -14.53
C ALA A 154 4.35 10.44 -13.60
N TYR A 155 3.24 11.19 -13.55
CA TYR A 155 3.09 12.30 -12.60
C TYR A 155 3.21 11.86 -11.14
N CYS A 156 2.63 10.70 -10.77
CA CYS A 156 2.70 10.19 -9.41
C CYS A 156 4.10 9.67 -9.06
N VAL A 157 4.70 8.88 -9.94
CA VAL A 157 6.05 8.30 -9.79
C VAL A 157 7.10 9.41 -9.67
N GLY A 158 7.02 10.46 -10.50
CA GLY A 158 7.97 11.57 -10.45
C GLY A 158 8.02 12.34 -9.12
N LYS A 159 7.07 12.12 -8.21
CA LYS A 159 7.06 12.73 -6.86
C LYS A 159 7.62 11.81 -5.78
N GLU A 160 7.85 10.53 -6.06
CA GLU A 160 8.17 9.52 -5.04
C GLU A 160 9.40 9.87 -4.22
N ASP A 161 10.51 10.24 -4.87
CA ASP A 161 11.76 10.58 -4.18
C ASP A 161 11.63 11.82 -3.30
N PHE A 162 10.91 12.84 -3.80
CA PHE A 162 10.62 14.04 -3.02
C PHE A 162 9.79 13.68 -1.79
N ILE A 163 8.72 12.91 -1.97
CA ILE A 163 7.85 12.49 -0.86
C ILE A 163 8.63 11.67 0.16
N ALA A 164 9.46 10.72 -0.29
CA ALA A 164 10.31 9.91 0.57
C ALA A 164 11.34 10.75 1.35
N ALA A 165 11.86 11.83 0.76
CA ALA A 165 12.73 12.78 1.46
C ALA A 165 11.98 13.58 2.54
N ILE A 166 10.76 14.07 2.25
CA ILE A 166 9.94 14.76 3.24
C ILE A 166 9.52 13.82 4.37
N ASP A 167 9.11 12.59 4.07
CA ASP A 167 8.75 11.59 5.09
C ASP A 167 9.91 11.37 6.08
N ARG A 168 11.16 11.33 5.58
CA ARG A 168 12.37 11.25 6.44
C ARG A 168 12.56 12.50 7.28
N LYS A 169 12.48 13.70 6.67
CA LYS A 169 12.62 14.97 7.38
C LYS A 169 11.56 15.15 8.47
N ALA A 170 10.32 14.74 8.18
CA ALA A 170 9.20 14.77 9.10
C ALA A 170 9.28 13.69 10.20
N GLY A 171 10.31 12.84 10.18
CA GLY A 171 10.55 11.81 11.20
C GLY A 171 9.50 10.70 11.16
N PHE A 172 8.94 10.38 9.99
CA PHE A 172 8.11 9.19 9.85
C PHE A 172 9.00 7.94 9.87
N ASN A 173 8.75 7.05 10.84
CA ASN A 173 9.51 5.80 11.02
C ASN A 173 8.60 4.58 11.20
N GLY A 174 7.32 4.72 10.82
CA GLY A 174 6.34 3.64 10.93
C GLY A 174 6.63 2.50 9.96
N LEU A 175 6.19 1.30 10.32
CA LEU A 175 6.30 0.11 9.49
C LEU A 175 5.08 0.00 8.58
N ARG A 176 5.26 -0.13 7.27
CA ARG A 176 4.17 -0.22 6.29
C ARG A 176 4.36 -1.42 5.38
N VAL A 177 3.26 -2.06 4.99
CA VAL A 177 3.23 -3.07 3.93
C VAL A 177 2.46 -2.51 2.75
N VAL A 178 3.02 -2.61 1.55
CA VAL A 178 2.37 -2.17 0.31
C VAL A 178 2.57 -3.20 -0.78
N LYS A 179 1.59 -3.34 -1.67
CA LYS A 179 1.75 -4.15 -2.88
C LYS A 179 2.70 -3.43 -3.82
N ALA A 180 3.66 -4.14 -4.40
CA ALA A 180 4.56 -3.57 -5.40
C ALA A 180 3.77 -3.14 -6.64
N LEU A 181 3.77 -1.85 -6.91
CA LEU A 181 3.06 -1.20 -8.00
C LEU A 181 3.89 -0.12 -8.69
N THR A 182 4.89 0.44 -8.00
CA THR A 182 5.75 1.48 -8.56
C THR A 182 7.08 0.92 -9.08
N PRO A 183 7.78 1.60 -10.00
CA PRO A 183 9.10 1.17 -10.47
C PRO A 183 10.08 0.95 -9.31
N ARG A 184 10.09 1.86 -8.32
CA ARG A 184 10.93 1.78 -7.13
C ARG A 184 10.68 0.50 -6.32
N GLU A 185 9.41 0.16 -6.13
CA GLU A 185 9.02 -1.06 -5.40
C GLU A 185 9.39 -2.31 -6.20
N TRP A 186 9.15 -2.32 -7.51
CA TRP A 186 9.48 -3.43 -8.39
C TRP A 186 10.98 -3.65 -8.56
N ASP A 187 11.78 -2.58 -8.60
CA ASP A 187 13.25 -2.68 -8.61
C ASP A 187 13.75 -3.33 -7.32
N LYS A 188 13.17 -2.97 -6.17
CA LYS A 188 13.47 -3.62 -4.89
C LYS A 188 13.01 -5.08 -4.88
N VAL A 189 11.81 -5.40 -5.34
CA VAL A 189 11.33 -6.79 -5.45
C VAL A 189 12.30 -7.65 -6.29
N ARG A 190 12.68 -7.18 -7.48
CA ARG A 190 13.65 -7.86 -8.36
C ARG A 190 14.99 -8.04 -7.67
N HIS A 191 15.50 -6.98 -7.04
CA HIS A 191 16.75 -7.04 -6.32
C HIS A 191 16.71 -8.04 -5.17
N PHE A 192 15.71 -7.98 -4.29
CA PHE A 192 15.57 -8.92 -3.17
C PHE A 192 15.50 -10.36 -3.66
N ARG A 193 14.70 -10.64 -4.69
CA ARG A 193 14.55 -12.00 -5.21
C ARG A 193 15.84 -12.52 -5.84
N GLN A 194 16.46 -11.74 -6.73
CA GLN A 194 17.71 -12.13 -7.39
C GLN A 194 18.84 -12.32 -6.36
N PHE A 195 19.07 -11.33 -5.50
CA PHE A 195 20.18 -11.31 -4.54
C PHE A 195 20.10 -12.43 -3.50
N TYR A 196 18.92 -12.61 -2.88
CA TYR A 196 18.81 -13.56 -1.76
C TYR A 196 18.55 -15.00 -2.20
N PHE A 197 17.98 -15.23 -3.39
CA PHE A 197 17.53 -16.58 -3.80
C PHE A 197 18.27 -17.15 -5.02
N PHE A 198 18.91 -16.33 -5.86
CA PHE A 198 19.51 -16.80 -7.12
C PHE A 198 21.01 -16.50 -7.27
N ASP A 199 21.51 -15.37 -6.76
CA ASP A 199 22.91 -14.96 -6.92
C ASP A 199 23.89 -15.96 -6.30
N LYS A 200 23.60 -16.49 -5.10
CA LYS A 200 24.46 -17.50 -4.44
C LYS A 200 24.61 -18.78 -5.25
N ALA A 201 23.64 -19.10 -6.10
CA ALA A 201 23.68 -20.26 -6.99
C ALA A 201 24.25 -19.93 -8.38
N GLY A 202 24.59 -18.66 -8.66
CA GLY A 202 25.02 -18.21 -9.99
C GLY A 202 23.91 -18.30 -11.04
N LEU A 203 22.64 -18.25 -10.61
CA LEU A 203 21.48 -18.38 -11.49
C LEU A 203 20.85 -17.03 -11.77
N SER A 204 20.29 -16.88 -12.97
CA SER A 204 19.29 -15.85 -13.24
C SER A 204 17.93 -16.29 -12.70
N ASP A 205 17.16 -15.37 -12.15
CA ASP A 205 15.79 -15.60 -11.70
C ASP A 205 14.88 -16.17 -12.82
N PRO A 206 14.46 -17.45 -12.72
CA PRO A 206 13.63 -18.08 -13.75
C PRO A 206 12.13 -17.81 -13.58
N TYR A 207 11.72 -17.11 -12.52
CA TYR A 207 10.31 -16.90 -12.15
C TYR A 207 9.85 -15.46 -12.42
N THR A 208 10.48 -14.75 -13.35
CA THR A 208 10.12 -13.36 -13.73
C THR A 208 8.68 -13.24 -14.23
N TRP A 209 8.14 -14.33 -14.80
CA TRP A 209 6.74 -14.40 -15.24
C TRP A 209 5.74 -14.16 -14.09
N THR A 210 6.09 -14.44 -12.83
CA THR A 210 5.16 -14.27 -11.70
C THR A 210 4.85 -12.80 -11.42
N PHE A 211 5.69 -11.87 -11.88
CA PHE A 211 5.50 -10.43 -11.63
C PHE A 211 4.24 -9.87 -12.29
N GLU A 212 3.75 -10.52 -13.34
CA GLU A 212 2.58 -10.09 -14.11
C GLU A 212 1.37 -11.03 -13.93
N HIS A 213 1.50 -12.08 -13.11
CA HIS A 213 0.47 -13.10 -12.96
C HIS A 213 -0.51 -12.78 -11.83
N GLU A 214 -1.82 -12.85 -12.10
CA GLU A 214 -2.88 -12.38 -11.18
C GLU A 214 -2.95 -13.14 -9.84
N ALA A 215 -2.60 -14.43 -9.86
CA ALA A 215 -2.54 -15.25 -8.65
C ALA A 215 -1.31 -14.94 -7.77
N HIS A 216 -0.36 -14.12 -8.23
CA HIS A 216 0.84 -13.79 -7.48
C HIS A 216 0.77 -12.36 -6.96
N VAL A 217 1.03 -12.21 -5.66
CA VAL A 217 1.03 -10.94 -4.96
C VAL A 217 2.41 -10.70 -4.38
N HIS A 218 2.99 -9.56 -4.74
CA HIS A 218 4.31 -9.13 -4.29
C HIS A 218 4.15 -7.97 -3.32
N PHE A 219 4.53 -8.19 -2.07
CA PHE A 219 4.52 -7.18 -1.02
C PHE A 219 5.93 -6.71 -0.72
N VAL A 220 6.06 -5.42 -0.44
CA VAL A 220 7.27 -4.86 0.16
C VAL A 220 6.96 -4.34 1.56
N LEU A 221 7.93 -4.51 2.46
CA LEU A 221 7.89 -3.95 3.81
C LEU A 221 8.75 -2.70 3.84
N SER A 222 8.19 -1.59 4.30
CA SER A 222 8.90 -0.33 4.46
C SER A 222 9.00 0.07 5.93
N GLN A 223 10.19 0.50 6.37
CA GLN A 223 10.39 1.21 7.62
C GLN A 223 10.65 2.68 7.28
N GLY A 224 9.74 3.57 7.67
CA GLY A 224 9.78 4.96 7.22
C GLY A 224 9.72 5.03 5.69
N SER A 225 10.78 5.57 5.08
CA SER A 225 10.91 5.66 3.62
C SER A 225 11.70 4.52 2.98
N ASP A 226 12.31 3.62 3.77
CA ASP A 226 13.20 2.58 3.24
C ASP A 226 12.44 1.27 3.07
N ILE A 227 12.59 0.63 1.91
CA ILE A 227 12.09 -0.72 1.68
C ILE A 227 13.11 -1.71 2.25
N ILE A 228 12.70 -2.45 3.27
CA ILE A 228 13.55 -3.32 4.08
C ILE A 228 13.20 -4.81 3.96
N GLY A 229 12.16 -5.16 3.21
CA GLY A 229 11.75 -6.55 3.05
C GLY A 229 10.85 -6.78 1.84
N TYR A 230 10.77 -8.04 1.44
CA TYR A 230 9.99 -8.52 0.30
C TYR A 230 9.29 -9.84 0.65
N ALA A 231 8.01 -9.95 0.28
CA ALA A 231 7.24 -11.18 0.37
C ALA A 231 6.50 -11.48 -0.94
N HIS A 232 6.44 -12.75 -1.29
CA HIS A 232 5.74 -13.27 -2.46
C HIS A 232 4.70 -14.28 -2.01
N LEU A 233 3.43 -13.91 -2.17
CA LEU A 233 2.31 -14.82 -1.96
C LEU A 233 1.82 -15.34 -3.30
N GLN A 234 1.46 -16.60 -3.34
CA GLN A 234 0.64 -17.18 -4.39
C GLN A 234 -0.73 -17.54 -3.82
N LEU A 235 -1.77 -17.08 -4.50
CA LEU A 235 -3.15 -17.29 -4.15
C LEU A 235 -3.64 -18.57 -4.83
N TRP A 236 -4.14 -19.51 -4.04
CA TRP A 236 -4.61 -20.80 -4.54
C TRP A 236 -6.14 -20.93 -4.45
N PRO A 237 -6.73 -21.87 -5.21
CA PRO A 237 -8.12 -22.27 -5.04
C PRO A 237 -8.44 -22.72 -3.61
N HIS A 238 -9.74 -22.83 -3.32
CA HIS A 238 -10.25 -23.29 -2.02
C HIS A 238 -9.75 -22.47 -0.82
N LYS A 239 -9.49 -21.17 -1.03
CA LYS A 239 -9.11 -20.22 0.03
C LYS A 239 -7.77 -20.59 0.70
N ARG A 240 -6.87 -21.25 -0.03
CA ARG A 240 -5.50 -21.53 0.41
C ARG A 240 -4.54 -20.52 -0.21
N ALA A 241 -3.40 -20.27 0.42
CA ALA A 241 -2.32 -19.49 -0.17
C ALA A 241 -0.97 -20.12 0.16
N ALA A 242 0.04 -19.85 -0.66
CA ALA A 242 1.42 -20.20 -0.39
C ALA A 242 2.27 -18.94 -0.21
N LEU A 243 3.16 -18.93 0.78
CA LEU A 243 4.21 -17.94 0.90
C LEU A 243 5.48 -18.51 0.25
N ARG A 244 5.75 -18.06 -0.99
CA ARG A 244 6.88 -18.51 -1.80
C ARG A 244 8.19 -17.88 -1.35
N ILE A 245 8.14 -16.59 -0.99
CA ILE A 245 9.31 -15.83 -0.54
C ILE A 245 8.90 -14.97 0.65
N ILE A 246 9.74 -14.93 1.68
CA ILE A 246 9.78 -13.84 2.65
C ILE A 246 11.24 -13.55 2.99
N VAL A 247 11.63 -12.29 2.93
CA VAL A 247 12.99 -11.88 3.26
C VAL A 247 13.01 -10.47 3.84
N ILE A 248 13.89 -10.28 4.82
CA ILE A 248 14.28 -8.98 5.36
C ILE A 248 15.73 -8.74 4.98
N ASP A 249 16.02 -7.51 4.57
CA ASP A 249 17.36 -7.03 4.27
C ASP A 249 18.32 -7.34 5.44
N GLU A 250 19.53 -7.81 5.13
CA GLU A 250 20.50 -8.31 6.12
C GLU A 250 20.80 -7.28 7.21
N GLU A 251 20.99 -6.02 6.83
CA GLU A 251 21.25 -4.92 7.75
C GLU A 251 20.09 -4.62 8.71
N LYS A 252 18.89 -5.13 8.39
CA LYS A 252 17.65 -4.91 9.15
C LYS A 252 17.18 -6.17 9.88
N ARG A 253 17.90 -7.29 9.79
CA ARG A 253 17.56 -8.53 10.50
C ARG A 253 17.73 -8.35 12.02
N ASN A 254 17.10 -9.23 12.81
CA ASN A 254 17.09 -9.22 14.28
C ASN A 254 16.29 -8.09 14.96
N HIS A 255 15.49 -7.34 14.20
CA HIS A 255 14.57 -6.32 14.72
C HIS A 255 13.10 -6.78 14.71
N GLN A 256 12.84 -8.09 14.75
CA GLN A 256 11.50 -8.71 14.68
C GLN A 256 10.70 -8.45 13.39
N TYR A 257 11.24 -7.69 12.42
CA TYR A 257 10.54 -7.37 11.16
C TYR A 257 10.06 -8.59 10.38
N GLY A 258 10.80 -9.71 10.41
CA GLY A 258 10.36 -10.94 9.74
C GLY A 258 9.02 -11.46 10.28
N GLY A 259 8.88 -11.54 11.61
CA GLY A 259 7.63 -11.97 12.25
C GLY A 259 6.51 -10.97 12.05
N GLN A 260 6.81 -9.66 12.16
CA GLN A 260 5.83 -8.60 11.89
C GLN A 260 5.33 -8.62 10.44
N PHE A 261 6.22 -8.86 9.48
CA PHE A 261 5.85 -8.93 8.07
C PHE A 261 5.04 -10.18 7.75
N LEU A 262 5.41 -11.32 8.32
CA LEU A 262 4.63 -12.56 8.23
C LEU A 262 3.22 -12.34 8.78
N ALA A 263 3.09 -11.77 9.98
CA ALA A 263 1.80 -11.47 10.60
C ALA A 263 0.95 -10.49 9.76
N LEU A 264 1.56 -9.51 9.08
CA LEU A 264 0.85 -8.63 8.15
C LEU A 264 0.35 -9.40 6.91
N CYS A 265 1.14 -10.31 6.36
CA CYS A 265 0.70 -11.17 5.25
C CYS A 265 -0.46 -12.09 5.67
N GLU A 266 -0.35 -12.73 6.84
CA GLU A 266 -1.41 -13.55 7.43
C GLU A 266 -2.70 -12.73 7.66
N LYS A 267 -2.58 -11.54 8.27
CA LYS A 267 -3.72 -10.64 8.50
C LYS A 267 -4.39 -10.26 7.18
N TRP A 268 -3.60 -9.92 6.16
CA TRP A 268 -4.14 -9.56 4.85
C TRP A 268 -4.87 -10.75 4.20
N LEU A 269 -4.29 -11.95 4.22
CA LEU A 269 -4.95 -13.15 3.71
C LEU A 269 -6.28 -13.43 4.43
N LYS A 270 -6.33 -13.28 5.77
CA LYS A 270 -7.57 -13.39 6.56
C LYS A 270 -8.63 -12.40 6.09
N THR A 271 -8.27 -11.13 5.85
CA THR A 271 -9.24 -10.13 5.37
C THR A 271 -9.72 -10.38 3.95
N GLN A 272 -8.92 -11.06 3.13
CA GLN A 272 -9.32 -11.53 1.80
C GLN A 272 -10.11 -12.86 1.86
N GLY A 273 -10.30 -13.45 3.04
CA GLY A 273 -11.09 -14.67 3.25
C GLY A 273 -10.34 -15.99 3.01
N TYR A 274 -9.00 -15.96 2.99
CA TYR A 274 -8.17 -17.16 2.96
C TYR A 274 -8.14 -17.83 4.34
N GLN A 275 -8.07 -19.16 4.33
CA GLN A 275 -8.22 -20.03 5.50
C GLN A 275 -6.89 -20.69 5.93
N SER A 276 -5.91 -20.78 5.03
CA SER A 276 -4.60 -21.32 5.38
C SER A 276 -3.48 -20.69 4.55
N LEU A 277 -2.29 -20.63 5.16
CA LEU A 277 -1.04 -20.24 4.51
C LEU A 277 -0.04 -21.39 4.61
N HIS A 278 0.46 -21.84 3.45
CA HIS A 278 1.39 -22.96 3.29
C HIS A 278 2.79 -22.45 2.91
N VAL A 279 3.82 -23.18 3.34
CA VAL A 279 5.23 -22.84 3.12
C VAL A 279 6.03 -24.14 2.94
N GLU A 280 6.94 -24.15 1.97
CA GLU A 280 8.06 -25.09 1.96
C GLU A 280 9.25 -24.40 2.63
N SER A 281 9.56 -24.82 3.86
CA SER A 281 10.56 -24.16 4.68
C SER A 281 11.91 -24.86 4.54
N SER A 282 12.94 -24.10 4.21
CA SER A 282 14.32 -24.57 4.37
C SER A 282 14.62 -24.95 5.82
N PRO A 283 15.60 -25.84 6.07
CA PRO A 283 16.01 -26.22 7.43
C PRO A 283 16.38 -25.00 8.30
N ASP A 284 17.02 -23.98 7.72
CA ASP A 284 17.46 -22.77 8.42
C ASP A 284 16.27 -21.88 8.83
N ALA A 285 15.19 -21.87 8.04
CA ALA A 285 14.01 -21.06 8.30
C ALA A 285 12.94 -21.80 9.13
N LEU A 286 13.05 -23.11 9.31
CA LEU A 286 11.99 -23.91 9.96
C LEU A 286 11.69 -23.43 11.37
N ARG A 287 12.72 -23.10 12.16
CA ARG A 287 12.54 -22.57 13.51
C ARG A 287 11.78 -21.24 13.52
N PHE A 288 12.00 -20.39 12.52
CA PHE A 288 11.27 -19.13 12.39
C PHE A 288 9.77 -19.37 12.22
N TYR A 289 9.36 -20.29 11.34
CA TYR A 289 7.94 -20.60 11.16
C TYR A 289 7.32 -21.28 12.38
N ARG A 290 8.03 -22.22 13.03
CA ARG A 290 7.54 -22.86 14.27
C ARG A 290 7.32 -21.85 15.40
N ASN A 291 8.20 -20.85 15.51
CA ASN A 291 8.03 -19.76 16.48
C ASN A 291 6.86 -18.82 16.14
N ASN A 292 6.28 -18.91 14.94
CA ASN A 292 5.10 -18.16 14.50
C ASN A 292 3.87 -19.07 14.34
N ASP A 293 3.84 -20.19 15.08
CA ASP A 293 2.73 -21.15 15.17
C ASP A 293 2.42 -21.92 13.89
N TYR A 294 3.40 -22.09 13.00
CA TYR A 294 3.25 -23.00 11.87
C TYR A 294 3.41 -24.45 12.33
N ILE A 295 2.55 -25.32 11.81
CA ILE A 295 2.53 -26.76 12.08
C ILE A 295 2.90 -27.55 10.82
N ASP A 296 3.14 -28.84 10.97
CA ASP A 296 3.27 -29.73 9.82
C ASP A 296 1.97 -29.72 9.03
N MET A 297 2.08 -29.35 7.76
CA MET A 297 0.93 -29.21 6.88
C MET A 297 1.39 -29.53 5.46
N PRO A 298 0.72 -30.46 4.76
CA PRO A 298 1.05 -30.75 3.37
C PRO A 298 1.04 -29.48 2.52
N PHE A 299 2.04 -29.38 1.65
CA PHE A 299 2.14 -28.23 0.75
C PHE A 299 1.11 -28.33 -0.38
N ASP A 300 0.92 -29.53 -0.96
CA ASP A 300 -0.08 -29.86 -1.98
C ASP A 300 -0.23 -28.75 -3.03
N ASP A 301 0.87 -28.48 -3.74
CA ASP A 301 0.95 -27.44 -4.76
C ASP A 301 -0.01 -27.76 -5.91
N PRO A 302 -1.04 -26.93 -6.17
CA PRO A 302 -1.99 -27.18 -7.24
C PRO A 302 -1.36 -27.09 -8.63
N ASP A 303 -0.22 -26.43 -8.78
CA ASP A 303 0.49 -26.30 -10.06
C ASP A 303 1.51 -27.43 -10.28
N GLY A 304 1.70 -28.31 -9.29
CA GLY A 304 2.55 -29.49 -9.39
C GLY A 304 4.05 -29.20 -9.36
N TYR A 305 4.48 -28.04 -8.88
CA TYR A 305 5.91 -27.76 -8.66
C TYR A 305 6.45 -28.62 -7.52
N GLU A 306 7.59 -29.28 -7.76
CA GLU A 306 8.32 -30.01 -6.73
C GLU A 306 9.23 -29.04 -5.95
N GLY A 307 9.12 -29.05 -4.62
CA GLY A 307 10.02 -28.32 -3.72
C GLY A 307 11.41 -28.95 -3.60
N ASP A 308 12.33 -28.28 -2.89
CA ASP A 308 13.63 -28.87 -2.54
C ASP A 308 13.38 -30.06 -1.58
N ALA A 309 13.99 -31.21 -1.86
CA ALA A 309 13.84 -32.42 -1.04
C ALA A 309 14.27 -32.25 0.44
N ARG A 310 14.99 -31.18 0.77
CA ARG A 310 15.39 -30.82 2.14
C ARG A 310 14.39 -29.91 2.84
N ASP A 311 13.45 -29.31 2.11
CA ASP A 311 12.47 -28.42 2.67
C ASP A 311 11.40 -29.19 3.43
N THR A 312 10.87 -28.57 4.49
CA THR A 312 9.81 -29.12 5.32
C THR A 312 8.52 -28.37 5.02
N ALA A 313 7.49 -29.08 4.58
CA ALA A 313 6.16 -28.52 4.38
C ALA A 313 5.51 -28.16 5.72
N VAL A 314 5.27 -26.87 5.92
CA VAL A 314 4.62 -26.33 7.10
C VAL A 314 3.52 -25.35 6.71
N GLY A 315 2.57 -25.11 7.60
CA GLY A 315 1.48 -24.18 7.33
C GLY A 315 0.76 -23.73 8.58
N LYS A 316 -0.13 -22.75 8.41
CA LYS A 316 -0.91 -22.14 9.49
C LYS A 316 -2.35 -21.96 9.05
N ILE A 317 -3.28 -22.34 9.93
CA ILE A 317 -4.70 -22.02 9.77
C ILE A 317 -4.91 -20.56 10.17
N LEU A 318 -5.56 -19.80 9.30
CA LEU A 318 -5.76 -18.36 9.40
C LEU A 318 -7.09 -18.01 10.07
#